data_AF-A0A941J6I8-F1
#
_entry.id   AF-A0A941J6I8-F1
#
_cell.length_a   1.000
_cell.length_b   1.000
_cell.length_c   1.000
_cell.angle_alpha   90.00
_cell.angle_beta   90.00
_cell.angle_gamma   90.00
#
_symmetry.space_group_name_H-M   'P 1'
#
loop_
_entity.id
_entity.type
_entity.pdbx_description
1 polymer ?
#
loop_
_entity_poly.entity_id
_entity_poly.type
_entity_poly.pdbx_seq_one_letter_code
_entity_poly.pdbx_strand_id
1 'polypeptide(L)'
;MELLNDGKIEKWDPARPTPSGSLPRLVSTWNHGAVKAAQGGPTLVGDIFGDWREEAVYTNASYDELIVFTTNQPTTHRLYTLAHNPAYRNAMTFKGYLQSHHVDYFLGAGMARPPRPDITYAP
;
A
#
# COMPACT_ATOMS: atom_id res chain seq x y z
N MET A 1 9.61 -2.00 3.77
CA MET A 1 8.43 -2.07 2.89
C MET A 1 7.93 -3.49 2.92
N GLU A 2 6.65 -3.64 3.14
CA GLU A 2 5.93 -4.91 3.20
C GLU A 2 5.53 -5.34 1.78
N LEU A 3 5.14 -6.60 1.62
CA LEU A 3 4.70 -7.15 0.34
C LEU A 3 3.20 -7.36 0.35
N LEU A 4 2.53 -6.98 -0.74
CA LEU A 4 1.14 -7.32 -1.01
C LEU A 4 1.09 -8.28 -2.20
N ASN A 5 0.66 -9.52 -1.97
CA ASN A 5 0.55 -10.52 -3.02
C ASN A 5 -0.62 -11.45 -2.75
N ASP A 6 -1.52 -11.63 -3.72
CA ASP A 6 -2.58 -12.64 -3.64
C ASP A 6 -3.46 -12.53 -2.37
N GLY A 7 -3.81 -11.29 -1.99
CA GLY A 7 -4.59 -11.01 -0.77
C GLY A 7 -3.80 -11.19 0.54
N LYS A 8 -2.48 -11.27 0.46
CA LYS A 8 -1.59 -11.47 1.60
C LYS A 8 -0.73 -10.24 1.80
N ILE A 9 -0.76 -9.67 2.99
CA ILE A 9 0.22 -8.68 3.44
C ILE A 9 1.29 -9.42 4.23
N GLU A 10 2.52 -9.39 3.75
CA GLU A 10 3.64 -10.18 4.26
C GLU A 10 4.85 -9.29 4.55
N LYS A 11 5.69 -9.70 5.52
CA LYS A 11 6.92 -8.98 5.85
C LYS A 11 8.12 -9.87 5.65
N TRP A 12 9.12 -9.37 4.91
CA TRP A 12 10.42 -10.03 4.80
C TRP A 12 11.17 -10.00 6.15
N ASP A 13 11.74 -11.13 6.54
CA ASP A 13 12.67 -11.23 7.68
C ASP A 13 14.11 -11.35 7.14
N PRO A 14 14.90 -10.25 7.12
CA PRO A 14 16.27 -10.29 6.62
C PRO A 14 17.21 -11.09 7.52
N ALA A 15 16.87 -11.33 8.79
CA ALA A 15 17.68 -12.16 9.69
C ALA A 15 17.41 -13.66 9.49
N ARG A 16 16.25 -14.03 8.92
CA ARG A 16 15.85 -15.41 8.62
C ARG A 16 15.20 -15.48 7.23
N PRO A 17 15.99 -15.46 6.15
CA PRO A 17 15.47 -15.42 4.80
C PRO A 17 14.71 -16.71 4.45
N THR A 18 13.55 -16.58 3.83
CA THR A 18 12.73 -17.72 3.35
C THR A 18 12.32 -17.54 1.88
N PRO A 19 11.99 -18.61 1.12
CA PRO A 19 11.46 -18.45 -0.24
C PRO A 19 10.13 -17.67 -0.29
N SER A 20 9.79 -17.12 -1.45
CA SER A 20 8.50 -16.45 -1.67
C SER A 20 7.34 -17.42 -1.42
N GLY A 21 6.39 -17.06 -0.56
CA GLY A 21 5.26 -17.91 -0.14
C GLY A 21 5.40 -18.49 1.27
N SER A 22 6.58 -18.44 1.87
CA SER A 22 6.83 -18.82 3.27
C SER A 22 7.11 -17.62 4.18
N LEU A 23 6.81 -16.42 3.69
CA LEU A 23 7.04 -15.18 4.44
C LEU A 23 6.11 -15.11 5.66
N PRO A 24 6.57 -14.51 6.77
CA PRO A 24 5.70 -14.13 7.88
C PRO A 24 4.48 -13.33 7.38
N ARG A 25 3.28 -13.90 7.59
CA ARG A 25 2.00 -13.27 7.25
C ARG A 25 1.63 -12.25 8.32
N LEU A 26 1.34 -11.02 7.89
CA LEU A 26 0.75 -10.00 8.75
C LEU A 26 -0.78 -10.06 8.69
N VAL A 27 -1.34 -10.06 7.48
CA VAL A 27 -2.80 -10.08 7.25
C VAL A 27 -3.12 -10.94 6.04
N SER A 28 -4.20 -11.71 6.15
CA SER A 28 -4.84 -12.44 5.05
C SER A 28 -6.21 -11.82 4.81
N THR A 29 -6.41 -11.17 3.67
CA THR A 29 -7.60 -10.32 3.44
C THR A 29 -8.91 -11.13 3.43
N TRP A 30 -8.86 -12.40 2.98
CA TRP A 30 -10.02 -13.29 2.95
C TRP A 30 -10.59 -13.63 4.33
N ASN A 31 -9.79 -13.52 5.40
CA ASN A 31 -10.30 -13.70 6.78
C ASN A 31 -11.27 -12.58 7.19
N HIS A 32 -11.38 -11.53 6.38
CA HIS A 32 -12.24 -10.37 6.58
C HIS A 32 -13.28 -10.22 5.46
N GLY A 33 -13.57 -11.28 4.69
CA GLY A 33 -14.60 -11.28 3.65
C GLY A 33 -14.19 -10.66 2.31
N ALA A 34 -12.94 -10.20 2.19
CA ALA A 34 -12.43 -9.63 0.95
C ALA A 34 -12.12 -10.70 -0.09
N VAL A 35 -12.50 -10.42 -1.34
CA VAL A 35 -12.12 -11.20 -2.51
C VAL A 35 -11.23 -10.37 -3.43
N LYS A 36 -10.36 -11.05 -4.16
CA LYS A 36 -9.45 -10.43 -5.12
C LYS A 36 -10.23 -10.03 -6.37
N ALA A 37 -9.81 -8.95 -7.01
CA ALA A 37 -10.25 -8.63 -8.37
C ALA A 37 -9.76 -9.71 -9.36
N ALA A 38 -10.30 -9.71 -10.58
CA ALA A 38 -9.93 -10.67 -11.63
C ALA A 38 -8.41 -10.69 -11.93
N GLN A 39 -7.71 -9.60 -11.63
CA GLN A 39 -6.27 -9.43 -11.80
C GLN A 39 -5.44 -10.00 -10.63
N GLY A 40 -6.07 -10.67 -9.66
CA GLY A 40 -5.38 -11.37 -8.55
C GLY A 40 -4.96 -10.50 -7.38
N GLY A 41 -5.38 -9.23 -7.33
CA GLY A 41 -4.97 -8.24 -6.32
C GLY A 41 -6.12 -7.38 -5.79
N PRO A 42 -5.80 -6.31 -5.06
CA PRO A 42 -6.79 -5.30 -4.66
C PRO A 42 -7.34 -4.55 -5.88
N THR A 43 -8.50 -3.93 -5.72
CA THR A 43 -9.07 -3.00 -6.71
C THR A 43 -8.34 -1.66 -6.69
N LEU A 44 -7.78 -1.27 -5.53
CA LEU A 44 -6.91 -0.11 -5.36
C LEU A 44 -5.94 -0.36 -4.21
N VAL A 45 -4.69 0.08 -4.35
CA VAL A 45 -3.75 0.21 -3.24
C VAL A 45 -3.26 1.65 -3.20
N GLY A 46 -3.10 2.22 -2.01
CA GLY A 46 -2.42 3.50 -1.84
C GLY A 46 -2.86 4.28 -0.62
N ASP A 47 -2.08 5.28 -0.26
CA ASP A 47 -2.40 6.25 0.78
C ASP A 47 -3.60 7.11 0.35
N ILE A 48 -4.76 6.82 0.94
CA ILE A 48 -6.02 7.52 0.64
C ILE A 48 -6.60 8.22 1.88
N PHE A 49 -6.20 7.81 3.10
CA PHE A 49 -6.51 8.52 4.33
C PHE A 49 -5.56 8.12 5.48
N GLY A 50 -5.58 8.90 6.57
CA GLY A 50 -4.77 8.59 7.75
C GLY A 50 -3.38 9.22 7.66
N ASP A 51 -2.34 8.41 7.88
CA ASP A 51 -0.95 8.83 7.71
C ASP A 51 -0.36 8.30 6.39
N TRP A 52 0.96 8.22 6.27
CA TRP A 52 1.65 7.91 5.01
C TRP A 52 1.56 6.45 4.56
N ARG A 53 1.02 5.55 5.38
CA ARG A 53 0.98 4.12 5.03
C ARG A 53 -0.20 3.86 4.11
N GLU A 54 -0.06 2.85 3.27
CA GLU A 54 -0.98 2.61 2.17
C GLU A 54 -2.17 1.75 2.62
N GLU A 55 -3.38 2.12 2.19
CA GLU A 55 -4.55 1.28 2.29
C GLU A 55 -4.60 0.26 1.13
N ALA A 56 -5.27 -0.87 1.36
CA ALA A 56 -5.66 -1.79 0.31
C ALA A 56 -7.19 -1.91 0.26
N VAL A 57 -7.76 -1.70 -0.92
CA VAL A 57 -9.20 -1.72 -1.17
C VAL A 57 -9.57 -2.97 -1.96
N TYR A 58 -10.48 -3.75 -1.42
CA TYR A 58 -11.05 -4.95 -2.03
C TYR A 58 -12.57 -4.83 -2.11
N THR A 59 -13.19 -5.76 -2.81
CA THR A 59 -14.64 -6.00 -2.75
C THR A 59 -14.93 -7.23 -1.90
N ASN A 60 -16.17 -7.39 -1.46
CA ASN A 60 -16.65 -8.71 -1.05
C ASN A 60 -17.02 -9.58 -2.27
N ALA A 61 -17.43 -10.82 -2.03
CA ALA A 61 -17.80 -11.77 -3.09
C ALA A 61 -19.05 -11.36 -3.88
N SER A 62 -19.95 -10.59 -3.29
CA SER A 62 -21.18 -10.10 -3.92
C SER A 62 -20.97 -8.81 -4.72
N TYR A 63 -19.80 -8.19 -4.62
CA TYR A 63 -19.45 -6.90 -5.25
C TYR A 63 -20.38 -5.74 -4.86
N ASP A 64 -21.02 -5.80 -3.69
CA ASP A 64 -21.94 -4.78 -3.18
C ASP A 64 -21.34 -3.91 -2.06
N GLU A 65 -20.13 -4.23 -1.60
CA GLU A 65 -19.40 -3.43 -0.60
C GLU A 65 -17.90 -3.38 -0.90
N LEU A 66 -17.27 -2.28 -0.48
CA LEU A 66 -15.82 -2.09 -0.49
C LEU A 66 -15.25 -2.35 0.91
N ILE A 67 -14.23 -3.18 0.97
CA ILE A 67 -13.51 -3.51 2.20
C ILE A 67 -12.16 -2.82 2.15
N VAL A 68 -11.99 -1.80 2.98
CA VAL A 68 -10.77 -0.99 3.05
C VAL A 68 -9.92 -1.42 4.24
N PHE A 69 -8.73 -1.92 3.96
CA PHE A 69 -7.72 -2.24 4.96
C PHE A 69 -6.81 -1.05 5.19
N THR A 70 -6.79 -0.52 6.41
CA THR A 70 -5.79 0.43 6.89
C THR A 70 -5.03 -0.18 8.06
N THR A 71 -3.83 0.31 8.34
CA THR A 71 -2.97 -0.23 9.38
C THR A 71 -3.28 0.34 10.77
N ASN A 72 -3.28 -0.53 11.78
CA ASN A 72 -3.39 -0.14 13.19
C ASN A 72 -2.03 -0.12 13.91
N GLN A 73 -0.93 -0.39 13.21
CA GLN A 73 0.38 -0.42 13.82
C GLN A 73 0.80 1.00 14.19
N PRO A 74 1.35 1.28 15.37
CA PRO A 74 1.86 2.62 15.65
C PRO A 74 3.16 2.90 14.87
N THR A 75 3.40 4.16 14.52
CA THR A 75 4.66 4.61 13.90
C THR A 75 5.14 5.91 14.55
N THR A 76 6.46 6.05 14.68
CA THR A 76 7.10 7.30 15.11
C THR A 76 7.48 8.19 13.92
N HIS A 77 7.33 7.70 12.69
CA HIS A 77 7.63 8.44 11.47
C HIS A 77 6.43 9.24 11.00
N ARG A 78 6.62 10.56 10.87
CA ARG A 78 5.65 11.46 10.24
C ARG A 78 6.17 11.90 8.87
N LEU A 79 5.45 11.53 7.83
CA LEU A 79 5.67 11.96 6.45
C LEU A 79 4.43 12.73 5.96
N TYR A 80 4.58 13.50 4.90
CA TYR A 80 3.41 13.95 4.14
C TYR A 80 2.70 12.74 3.56
N THR A 81 1.38 12.84 3.36
CA THR A 81 0.65 11.83 2.58
C THR A 81 1.37 11.60 1.26
N LEU A 82 1.56 10.34 0.90
CA LEU A 82 2.21 9.93 -0.34
C LEU A 82 1.40 10.44 -1.55
N ALA A 83 0.08 10.65 -1.40
CA ALA A 83 -0.75 11.26 -2.44
C ALA A 83 -0.40 12.73 -2.76
N HIS A 84 0.41 13.42 -1.93
CA HIS A 84 0.99 14.73 -2.26
C HIS A 84 2.34 14.63 -2.98
N ASN A 85 2.94 13.45 -3.08
CA ASN A 85 4.13 13.23 -3.89
C ASN A 85 3.73 13.07 -5.37
N PRO A 86 4.23 13.91 -6.31
CA PRO A 86 3.78 13.89 -7.70
C PRO A 86 3.97 12.54 -8.41
N ALA A 87 5.11 11.87 -8.20
CA ALA A 87 5.37 10.57 -8.81
C ALA A 87 4.42 9.48 -8.29
N TYR A 88 4.25 9.42 -6.96
CA TYR A 88 3.33 8.48 -6.33
C TYR A 88 1.87 8.75 -6.74
N ARG A 89 1.43 10.01 -6.71
CA ARG A 89 0.07 10.41 -7.07
C ARG A 89 -0.28 10.09 -8.51
N ASN A 90 0.69 10.22 -9.42
CA ASN A 90 0.54 9.82 -10.81
C ASN A 90 0.44 8.28 -10.92
N ALA A 91 1.29 7.55 -10.19
CA ALA A 91 1.28 6.09 -10.17
C ALA A 91 -0.08 5.50 -9.73
N MET A 92 -0.75 6.12 -8.75
CA MET A 92 -2.10 5.73 -8.29
C MET A 92 -3.16 5.74 -9.42
N THR A 93 -2.92 6.50 -10.49
CA THR A 93 -3.88 6.64 -11.60
C THR A 93 -3.67 5.62 -12.73
N PHE A 94 -2.52 4.96 -12.80
CA PHE A 94 -2.25 4.00 -13.87
C PHE A 94 -3.18 2.79 -13.78
N LYS A 95 -3.83 2.46 -14.90
CA LYS A 95 -4.73 1.32 -15.03
C LYS A 95 -4.18 0.36 -16.08
N GLY A 96 -4.29 -0.95 -15.80
CA GLY A 96 -3.67 -2.02 -16.57
C GLY A 96 -3.32 -3.18 -15.62
N TYR A 97 -2.16 -3.79 -15.82
CA TYR A 97 -1.57 -4.63 -14.78
C TYR A 97 -1.12 -3.74 -13.63
N LEU A 98 -1.79 -3.83 -12.49
CA LEU A 98 -1.49 -3.02 -11.31
C LEU A 98 -0.02 -3.21 -10.92
N GLN A 99 0.68 -2.10 -10.71
CA GLN A 99 2.08 -2.06 -10.26
C GLN A 99 2.15 -1.31 -8.93
N SER A 100 3.20 -1.58 -8.14
CA SER A 100 3.47 -0.83 -6.92
C SER A 100 3.70 0.65 -7.23
N HIS A 101 3.22 1.52 -6.35
CA HIS A 101 3.40 2.96 -6.46
C HIS A 101 4.71 3.36 -5.78
N HIS A 102 5.51 4.21 -6.44
CA HIS A 102 6.76 4.69 -5.89
C HIS A 102 6.75 6.21 -5.77
N VAL A 103 7.37 6.70 -4.69
CA VAL A 103 7.67 8.12 -4.49
C VAL A 103 8.91 8.55 -5.28
N ASP A 104 9.08 9.85 -5.50
CA ASP A 104 10.25 10.44 -6.17
C ASP A 104 11.51 10.59 -5.27
N TYR A 105 11.46 10.11 -4.03
CA TYR A 105 12.59 10.10 -3.09
C TYR A 105 12.80 8.71 -2.49
N PHE A 106 13.97 8.45 -1.92
CA PHE A 106 14.24 7.19 -1.22
C PHE A 106 13.40 7.10 0.08
N LEU A 107 12.46 6.15 0.13
CA LEU A 107 11.65 5.83 1.30
C LEU A 107 12.12 4.51 1.91
N GLY A 108 12.92 4.59 2.99
CA GLY A 108 13.49 3.41 3.62
C GLY A 108 14.42 3.71 4.79
N ALA A 109 15.06 2.67 5.29
CA ALA A 109 16.03 2.79 6.37
C ALA A 109 17.21 3.69 5.94
N GLY A 110 17.55 4.68 6.75
CA GLY A 110 18.61 5.64 6.44
C GLY A 110 18.20 6.78 5.48
N MET A 111 16.91 6.94 5.18
CA MET A 111 16.46 8.06 4.35
C MET A 111 16.71 9.41 5.02
N ALA A 112 17.00 10.43 4.21
CA ALA A 112 16.92 11.82 4.62
C ALA A 112 15.44 12.23 4.79
N ARG A 113 15.18 13.30 5.56
CA ARG A 113 13.84 13.87 5.67
C ARG A 113 13.40 14.42 4.30
N PRO A 114 12.28 13.95 3.72
CA PRO A 114 11.80 14.49 2.46
C PRO A 114 11.45 15.98 2.59
N PRO A 115 11.69 16.79 1.55
CA PRO A 115 11.28 18.19 1.55
C PRO A 115 9.75 18.30 1.60
N ARG A 116 9.25 19.51 1.88
CA ARG A 116 7.84 19.81 1.68
C ARG A 116 7.50 19.62 0.19
N PRO A 117 6.43 18.90 -0.17
CA PRO A 117 5.99 18.78 -1.55
C PRO A 117 5.75 20.16 -2.17
N ASP A 118 6.34 20.39 -3.36
CA ASP A 118 6.15 21.61 -4.13
C ASP A 118 4.89 21.47 -5.02
N ILE A 119 3.74 21.62 -4.37
CA ILE A 119 2.42 21.48 -5.01
C ILE A 119 1.51 22.63 -4.61
N THR A 120 0.56 22.92 -5.48
CA THR A 120 -0.57 23.82 -5.21
C THR A 120 -1.87 23.06 -5.43
N TYR A 121 -2.92 23.43 -4.69
CA TYR A 121 -4.24 22.85 -4.92
C TYR A 121 -4.85 23.45 -6.18
N ALA A 122 -5.58 22.62 -6.91
CA ALA A 122 -6.41 23.10 -8.00
C ALA A 122 -7.44 24.11 -7.44
N PRO A 123 -7.74 25.19 -8.18
CA PRO A 123 -8.74 26.18 -7.79
C PRO A 123 -10.15 25.59 -7.74
#